data_AF-A0A1F5PIZ4-F1
#
_entry.id   AF-A0A1F5PIZ4-F1
#
_cell.length_a   1.000
_cell.length_b   1.000
_cell.length_c   1.000
_cell.angle_alpha   90.00
_cell.angle_beta   90.00
_cell.angle_gamma   90.00
#
_symmetry.space_group_name_H-M   'P 1'
#
loop_
_entity.id
_entity.type
_entity.pdbx_description
1 polymer ?
#
loop_
_entity_poly.entity_id
_entity_poly.type
_entity_poly.pdbx_seq_one_letter_code
_entity_poly.pdbx_strand_id
1 'polypeptide(L)'
;MAKKQFVIGASALAIVFGLALGVTSGFTFSKGSPVSAQVQPDNSAVAGPHTNAAIESIKAELDSVTQYESAYGCLTFGRGGQSEFCGASKERVGTLENKLTEEVHKLELSGRSSEALAQVKSNIESLAERKADVTFEGTSANPYTNAVKRIEQWQDDKGFLYIVNPTNNTIVQFGPGPGSKISFERNGSKSLPQSELKAMAEEYLSKHVADFGSVKANFSFRQMSKPGSVSYAFRWEDKSKPQGEDVTPFVQIVLSPVGEVMSFNDVRSLYSN
;
A
#
# COMPACT_ATOMS: atom_id res chain seq x y z
N MET A 1 17.00 -46.11 22.49
CA MET A 1 16.20 -45.73 21.31
C MET A 1 15.88 -44.25 21.40
N ALA A 2 16.27 -43.49 20.38
CA ALA A 2 16.32 -42.04 20.40
C ALA A 2 14.92 -41.40 20.42
N LYS A 3 14.69 -40.48 21.36
CA LYS A 3 13.58 -39.52 21.33
C LYS A 3 13.78 -38.63 20.10
N LYS A 4 12.94 -38.77 19.08
CA LYS A 4 12.83 -37.79 18.00
C LYS A 4 12.30 -36.50 18.61
N GLN A 5 13.16 -35.50 18.74
CA GLN A 5 12.75 -34.13 19.04
C GLN A 5 11.97 -33.60 17.84
N PHE A 6 10.66 -33.47 18.00
CA PHE A 6 9.84 -32.68 17.10
C PHE A 6 10.16 -31.20 17.37
N VAL A 7 10.96 -30.60 16.50
CA VAL A 7 11.06 -29.14 16.43
C VAL A 7 9.78 -28.68 15.73
N ILE A 8 8.72 -28.49 16.52
CA ILE A 8 7.61 -27.65 16.11
C ILE A 8 8.22 -26.25 16.16
N GLY A 9 8.55 -25.71 14.98
CA GLY A 9 8.77 -24.29 14.84
C GLY A 9 7.46 -23.62 15.21
N ALA A 10 7.28 -23.32 16.50
CA ALA A 10 6.45 -22.23 16.93
C ALA A 10 7.10 -20.98 16.33
N SER A 11 6.79 -20.74 15.06
CA SER A 11 6.80 -19.40 14.52
C SER A 11 5.83 -18.67 15.43
N ALA A 12 6.35 -18.04 16.48
CA ALA A 12 5.79 -16.83 16.98
C ALA A 12 5.49 -16.03 15.70
N LEU A 13 4.20 -15.98 15.35
CA LEU A 13 3.73 -15.07 14.34
C LEU A 13 3.99 -13.73 14.99
N ALA A 14 5.22 -13.24 14.82
CA ALA A 14 5.52 -11.85 15.01
C ALA A 14 4.52 -11.19 14.07
N ILE A 15 3.46 -10.64 14.65
CA ILE A 15 2.58 -9.68 14.00
C ILE A 15 3.48 -8.46 13.78
N VAL A 16 4.39 -8.60 12.81
CA VAL A 16 5.05 -7.50 12.14
C VAL A 16 3.97 -7.01 11.20
N PHE A 17 3.19 -6.04 11.67
CA PHE A 17 2.47 -5.13 10.78
C PHE A 17 3.53 -4.50 9.87
N GLY A 18 3.69 -5.09 8.70
CA GLY A 18 4.80 -4.82 7.80
C GLY A 18 4.93 -5.89 6.73
N LEU A 19 3.80 -6.26 6.10
CA LEU A 19 3.85 -6.98 4.84
C LEU A 19 3.74 -5.99 3.70
N ALA A 20 4.93 -5.60 3.24
CA ALA A 20 5.16 -5.19 1.88
C ALA A 20 4.67 -6.30 0.92
N LEU A 21 3.59 -6.01 0.21
CA LEU A 21 3.20 -6.60 -1.07
C LEU A 21 2.84 -5.37 -1.92
N GLY A 22 3.54 -4.99 -2.98
CA GLY A 22 4.15 -5.80 -4.01
C GLY A 22 3.61 -5.29 -5.35
N VAL A 23 3.79 -4.00 -5.65
CA VAL A 23 3.34 -3.40 -6.90
C VAL A 23 4.42 -3.61 -7.95
N THR A 24 4.11 -4.43 -8.94
CA THR A 24 4.95 -4.68 -10.11
C THR A 24 4.89 -3.49 -11.07
N SER A 25 5.66 -2.43 -10.81
CA SER A 25 6.24 -1.58 -11.86
C SER A 25 7.26 -0.57 -11.33
N GLY A 26 8.56 -0.85 -11.53
CA GLY A 26 9.48 0.19 -12.00
C GLY A 26 10.65 0.64 -11.13
N PHE A 27 10.79 0.21 -9.88
CA PHE A 27 11.96 0.58 -9.06
C PHE A 27 12.71 -0.66 -8.54
N THR A 28 13.96 -0.82 -8.96
CA THR A 28 14.91 -1.79 -8.41
C THR A 28 15.42 -1.28 -7.07
N PHE A 29 14.95 -1.86 -5.96
CA PHE A 29 15.63 -1.72 -4.68
C PHE A 29 16.87 -2.61 -4.67
N SER A 30 18.03 -1.96 -4.52
CA SER A 30 19.33 -2.61 -4.35
C SER A 30 19.29 -3.52 -3.11
N LYS A 31 19.73 -4.76 -3.26
CA LYS A 31 20.05 -5.67 -2.15
C LYS A 31 21.21 -5.06 -1.35
N GLY A 32 20.92 -4.61 -0.13
CA GLY A 32 21.90 -4.24 0.88
C GLY A 32 21.53 -4.85 2.23
N SER A 33 22.52 -5.51 2.83
CA SER A 33 22.61 -6.24 4.11
C SER A 33 21.73 -5.77 5.30
N PRO A 34 21.48 -6.67 6.28
CA PRO A 34 20.55 -6.42 7.37
C PRO A 34 21.14 -5.41 8.36
N VAL A 35 20.57 -4.22 8.43
CA VAL A 35 20.73 -3.37 9.61
C VAL A 35 19.63 -3.80 10.59
N SER A 36 20.04 -4.41 11.71
CA SER A 36 19.19 -4.58 12.88
C SER A 36 18.67 -3.22 13.31
N ALA A 37 17.44 -2.89 12.90
CA ALA A 37 16.69 -1.81 13.52
C ALA A 37 16.16 -2.36 14.86
N GLN A 38 16.93 -2.16 15.92
CA GLN A 38 16.40 -2.27 17.27
C GLN A 38 15.21 -1.30 17.37
N VAL A 39 14.03 -1.87 17.66
CA VAL A 39 12.84 -1.10 18.05
C VAL A 39 13.20 -0.35 19.33
N GLN A 40 13.50 0.93 19.20
CA GLN A 40 13.67 1.82 20.34
C GLN A 40 12.28 2.29 20.78
N PRO A 41 11.85 2.00 22.03
CA PRO A 41 10.57 2.48 22.52
C PRO A 41 10.69 3.99 22.79
N ASP A 42 9.99 4.80 22.01
CA ASP A 42 9.94 6.25 22.23
C ASP A 42 8.94 6.56 23.36
N ASN A 43 9.48 6.80 24.55
CA ASN A 43 8.79 7.36 25.71
C ASN A 43 8.66 8.87 25.53
N SER A 44 7.66 9.31 24.77
CA SER A 44 7.19 10.70 24.77
C SER A 44 5.68 10.69 25.01
N ALA A 45 5.27 11.29 26.13
CA ALA A 45 3.96 11.12 26.76
C ALA A 45 2.77 11.31 25.80
N VAL A 46 2.15 10.19 25.44
CA VAL A 46 0.78 10.10 24.93
C VAL A 46 0.01 9.27 25.95
N ALA A 47 -1.24 9.64 26.24
CA ALA A 47 -2.12 8.91 27.15
C ALA A 47 -2.00 7.39 26.91
N GLY A 48 -1.94 6.63 28.01
CA GLY A 48 -1.54 5.21 28.04
C GLY A 48 -2.27 4.30 27.05
N PRO A 49 -1.82 3.04 26.90
CA PRO A 49 -2.36 2.15 25.89
C PRO A 49 -3.84 1.93 26.18
N HIS A 50 -4.71 2.56 25.40
CA HIS A 50 -6.07 2.09 25.25
C HIS A 50 -5.94 0.75 24.51
N THR A 51 -5.63 -0.31 25.24
CA THR A 51 -5.78 -1.68 24.73
C THR A 51 -7.26 -1.83 24.38
N ASN A 52 -7.55 -1.96 23.10
CA ASN A 52 -8.91 -2.25 22.67
C ASN A 52 -9.22 -3.69 23.13
N ALA A 53 -10.03 -3.81 24.18
CA ALA A 53 -10.36 -5.10 24.79
C ALA A 53 -10.95 -6.11 23.79
N ALA A 54 -11.65 -5.63 22.75
CA ALA A 54 -12.15 -6.48 21.68
C ALA A 54 -11.01 -7.06 20.82
N ILE A 55 -10.02 -6.24 20.44
CA ILE A 55 -8.83 -6.68 19.69
C ILE A 55 -8.04 -7.72 20.51
N GLU A 56 -7.79 -7.45 21.79
CA GLU A 56 -7.03 -8.39 22.64
C GLU A 56 -7.80 -9.70 22.88
N SER A 57 -9.12 -9.64 23.03
CA SER A 57 -9.96 -10.84 23.12
C SER A 57 -9.89 -11.68 21.83
N ILE A 58 -9.96 -11.05 20.65
CA ILE A 58 -9.90 -11.76 19.37
C ILE A 58 -8.51 -12.35 19.14
N LYS A 59 -7.43 -11.64 19.51
CA LYS A 59 -6.06 -12.19 19.44
C LYS A 59 -5.90 -13.44 20.31
N ALA A 60 -6.36 -13.39 21.56
CA ALA A 60 -6.29 -14.54 22.45
C ALA A 60 -7.08 -15.74 21.93
N GLU A 61 -8.26 -15.49 21.34
CA GLU A 61 -9.06 -16.52 20.69
C GLU A 61 -8.36 -17.08 19.44
N LEU A 62 -7.80 -16.23 18.58
CA LEU A 62 -7.05 -16.61 17.40
C LEU A 62 -5.84 -17.47 17.75
N ASP A 63 -5.07 -17.10 18.77
CA ASP A 63 -3.94 -17.88 19.27
C ASP A 63 -4.39 -19.26 19.77
N SER A 64 -5.45 -19.30 20.58
CA SER A 64 -5.99 -20.55 21.11
C SER A 64 -6.51 -21.46 20.01
N VAL A 65 -7.26 -20.92 19.04
CA VAL A 65 -7.82 -21.69 17.92
C VAL A 65 -6.71 -22.17 16.99
N THR A 66 -5.72 -21.32 16.69
CA THR A 66 -4.59 -21.69 15.84
C THR A 66 -3.79 -22.83 16.47
N GLN A 67 -3.54 -22.81 17.78
CA GLN A 67 -2.85 -23.89 18.49
C GLN A 67 -3.66 -25.19 18.45
N TYR A 68 -4.96 -25.11 18.71
CA TYR A 68 -5.84 -26.29 18.66
C TYR A 68 -5.91 -26.88 17.25
N GLU A 69 -6.17 -26.07 16.23
CA GLU A 69 -6.28 -26.52 14.83
C GLU A 69 -4.92 -27.03 14.30
N SER A 70 -3.79 -26.52 14.80
CA SER A 70 -2.46 -27.05 14.44
C SER A 70 -2.20 -28.44 15.01
N ALA A 71 -2.77 -28.74 16.19
CA ALA A 71 -2.60 -30.02 16.85
C ALA A 71 -3.63 -31.08 16.42
N TYR A 72 -4.86 -30.65 16.13
CA TYR A 72 -6.01 -31.55 15.95
C TYR A 72 -6.81 -31.29 14.66
N GLY A 73 -6.52 -30.21 13.96
CA GLY A 73 -7.27 -29.78 12.77
C GLY A 73 -6.74 -30.36 11.46
N CYS A 74 -7.26 -29.84 10.36
CA CYS A 74 -6.84 -30.19 9.01
C CYS A 74 -5.61 -29.36 8.61
N LEU A 75 -4.52 -30.06 8.32
CA LEU A 75 -3.30 -29.49 7.74
C LEU A 75 -3.00 -30.13 6.38
N THR A 76 -2.59 -29.32 5.43
CA THR A 76 -2.01 -29.73 4.15
C THR A 76 -0.60 -29.16 4.02
N PHE A 77 0.16 -29.58 3.02
CA PHE A 77 1.49 -29.04 2.73
C PHE A 77 1.43 -28.11 1.53
N GLY A 78 1.80 -26.85 1.75
CA GLY A 78 1.93 -25.82 0.72
C GLY A 78 3.15 -26.01 -0.18
N ARG A 79 3.26 -25.15 -1.21
CA ARG A 79 4.47 -25.08 -2.03
C ARG A 79 5.63 -24.57 -1.17
N GLY A 80 6.56 -25.46 -0.84
CA GLY A 80 7.69 -25.18 0.05
C GLY A 80 7.75 -26.04 1.30
N GLY A 81 6.81 -26.98 1.47
CA GLY A 81 6.82 -27.93 2.60
C GLY A 81 6.32 -27.34 3.91
N GLN A 82 5.79 -26.10 3.89
CA GLN A 82 5.13 -25.50 5.04
C GLN A 82 3.72 -26.08 5.21
N SER A 83 3.34 -26.33 6.46
CA SER A 83 1.97 -26.76 6.78
C SER A 83 1.01 -25.58 6.68
N GLU A 84 -0.12 -25.78 6.00
CA GLU A 84 -1.19 -24.81 5.82
C GLU A 84 -2.51 -25.41 6.31
N PHE A 85 -3.38 -24.61 6.94
CA PHE A 85 -4.72 -25.07 7.32
C PHE A 85 -5.58 -25.39 6.09
N CYS A 86 -6.40 -26.43 6.19
CA CYS A 86 -7.37 -26.82 5.16
C CYS A 86 -8.80 -26.94 5.71
N GLY A 87 -9.78 -26.98 4.80
CA GLY A 87 -11.20 -27.16 5.13
C GLY A 87 -11.69 -26.23 6.23
N ALA A 88 -12.44 -26.79 7.19
CA ALA A 88 -13.02 -26.05 8.31
C ALA A 88 -11.97 -25.34 9.20
N SER A 89 -10.77 -25.90 9.35
CA SER A 89 -9.69 -25.29 10.12
C SER A 89 -9.24 -23.97 9.48
N LYS A 90 -9.13 -23.93 8.15
CA LYS A 90 -8.79 -22.72 7.39
C LYS A 90 -9.88 -21.66 7.53
N GLU A 91 -11.14 -22.06 7.39
CA GLU A 91 -12.28 -21.15 7.49
C GLU A 91 -12.40 -20.52 8.89
N ARG A 92 -12.18 -21.32 9.94
CA ARG A 92 -12.21 -20.84 11.33
C ARG A 92 -11.11 -19.83 11.61
N VAL A 93 -9.87 -20.18 11.31
CA VAL A 93 -8.72 -19.28 11.51
C VAL A 93 -8.91 -18.01 10.68
N GLY A 94 -9.26 -18.14 9.39
CA GLY A 94 -9.50 -17.00 8.51
C GLY A 94 -10.65 -16.10 8.97
N THR A 95 -11.71 -16.65 9.58
CA THR A 95 -12.80 -15.85 10.14
C THR A 95 -12.32 -14.97 11.30
N LEU A 96 -11.48 -15.52 12.19
CA LEU A 96 -10.90 -14.77 13.30
C LEU A 96 -9.88 -13.73 12.83
N GLU A 97 -9.06 -14.05 11.82
CA GLU A 97 -8.15 -13.10 11.18
C GLU A 97 -8.90 -11.92 10.54
N ASN A 98 -9.99 -12.19 9.82
CA ASN A 98 -10.84 -11.15 9.23
C ASN A 98 -11.48 -10.29 10.32
N LYS A 99 -12.03 -10.90 11.37
CA LYS A 99 -12.63 -10.17 12.49
C LYS A 99 -11.62 -9.28 13.21
N LEU A 100 -10.41 -9.79 13.43
CA LEU A 100 -9.30 -9.02 14.00
C LEU A 100 -8.95 -7.82 13.12
N THR A 101 -8.84 -8.06 11.81
CA THR A 101 -8.54 -7.02 10.82
C THR A 101 -9.61 -5.92 10.82
N GLU A 102 -10.89 -6.28 10.81
CA GLU A 102 -12.00 -5.33 10.88
C GLU A 102 -11.97 -4.47 12.17
N GLU A 103 -11.71 -5.08 13.33
CA GLU A 103 -11.62 -4.35 14.59
C GLU A 103 -10.40 -3.44 14.66
N VAL A 104 -9.27 -3.85 14.10
CA VAL A 104 -8.08 -2.99 13.93
C VAL A 104 -8.43 -1.80 13.03
N HIS A 105 -9.07 -2.04 11.88
CA HIS A 105 -9.45 -0.97 10.96
C HIS A 105 -10.41 0.03 11.61
N LYS A 106 -11.40 -0.44 12.37
CA LYS A 106 -12.29 0.45 13.16
C LYS A 106 -11.51 1.29 14.15
N LEU A 107 -10.53 0.71 14.85
CA LEU A 107 -9.69 1.45 15.78
C LEU A 107 -8.83 2.49 15.06
N GLU A 108 -8.18 2.13 13.95
CA GLU A 108 -7.36 3.05 13.16
C GLU A 108 -8.18 4.22 12.61
N LEU A 109 -9.43 3.98 12.21
CA LEU A 109 -10.34 5.01 11.72
C LEU A 109 -11.09 5.76 12.84
N SER A 110 -11.02 5.32 14.10
CA SER A 110 -11.80 5.91 15.20
C SER A 110 -11.48 7.38 15.48
N GLY A 111 -10.28 7.83 15.13
CA GLY A 111 -9.86 9.23 15.23
C GLY A 111 -10.26 10.10 14.03
N ARG A 112 -10.91 9.54 13.02
CA ARG A 112 -11.29 10.24 11.78
C ARG A 112 -12.74 10.73 11.89
N SER A 113 -12.97 11.99 11.54
CA SER A 113 -14.34 12.53 11.45
C SER A 113 -15.04 12.00 10.18
N SER A 114 -16.38 12.01 10.19
CA SER A 114 -17.19 11.66 9.02
C SER A 114 -16.82 12.48 7.78
N GLU A 115 -16.51 13.76 7.97
CA GLU A 115 -16.15 14.69 6.91
C GLU A 115 -14.78 14.35 6.32
N ALA A 116 -13.79 14.01 7.18
CA ALA A 116 -12.47 13.59 6.71
C ALA A 116 -12.55 12.29 5.88
N LEU A 117 -13.34 11.32 6.33
CA LEU A 117 -13.58 10.08 5.58
C LEU A 117 -14.29 10.35 4.26
N ALA A 118 -15.33 11.19 4.26
CA ALA A 118 -16.03 11.58 3.03
C ALA A 118 -15.09 12.32 2.05
N GLN A 119 -14.19 13.17 2.56
CA GLN A 119 -13.22 13.87 1.74
C GLN A 119 -12.22 12.92 1.08
N VAL A 120 -11.71 11.91 1.81
CA VAL A 120 -10.84 10.89 1.22
C VAL A 120 -11.56 10.17 0.08
N LYS A 121 -12.80 9.73 0.30
CA LYS A 121 -13.60 9.07 -0.75
C LYS A 121 -13.79 9.97 -1.96
N SER A 122 -14.18 11.23 -1.75
CA SER A 122 -14.35 12.20 -2.83
C SER A 122 -13.06 12.46 -3.60
N ASN A 123 -11.92 12.54 -2.91
CA ASN A 123 -10.61 12.70 -3.56
C ASN A 123 -10.26 11.46 -4.40
N ILE A 124 -10.57 10.26 -3.92
CA ILE A 124 -10.33 9.00 -4.66
C ILE A 124 -11.18 8.97 -5.91
N GLU A 125 -12.48 9.25 -5.80
CA GLU A 125 -13.39 9.30 -6.95
C GLU A 125 -12.97 10.36 -7.98
N SER A 126 -12.51 11.53 -7.51
CA SER A 126 -11.99 12.57 -8.39
C SER A 126 -10.76 12.09 -9.15
N LEU A 127 -9.81 11.44 -8.48
CA LEU A 127 -8.56 10.98 -9.09
C LEU A 127 -8.79 9.78 -10.02
N ALA A 128 -9.75 8.92 -9.69
CA ALA A 128 -10.18 7.80 -10.53
C ALA A 128 -11.04 8.24 -11.73
N GLU A 129 -11.48 9.50 -11.78
CA GLU A 129 -12.45 10.06 -12.73
C GLU A 129 -13.75 9.23 -12.82
N ARG A 130 -14.18 8.65 -11.69
CA ARG A 130 -15.37 7.80 -11.60
C ARG A 130 -15.86 7.68 -10.15
N LYS A 131 -17.11 7.24 -9.98
CA LYS A 131 -17.57 6.72 -8.68
C LYS A 131 -16.86 5.41 -8.35
N ALA A 132 -16.51 5.22 -7.09
CA ALA A 132 -15.74 4.07 -6.62
C ALA A 132 -16.23 3.65 -5.24
N ASP A 133 -16.54 2.37 -5.09
CA ASP A 133 -16.67 1.79 -3.76
C ASP A 133 -15.25 1.57 -3.23
N VAL A 134 -14.93 2.22 -2.11
CA VAL A 134 -13.60 2.23 -1.54
C VAL A 134 -13.59 1.64 -0.13
N THR A 135 -12.63 0.75 0.10
CA THR A 135 -12.39 0.05 1.35
C THR A 135 -11.07 0.52 1.95
N PHE A 136 -11.05 0.67 3.27
CA PHE A 136 -9.83 0.96 4.00
C PHE A 136 -9.06 -0.36 4.24
N GLU A 137 -7.80 -0.38 3.84
CA GLU A 137 -6.91 -1.55 3.88
C GLU A 137 -5.92 -1.52 5.06
N GLY A 138 -5.92 -0.43 5.84
CA GLY A 138 -5.06 -0.26 7.00
C GLY A 138 -4.13 0.95 6.90
N THR A 139 -3.27 1.12 7.91
CA THR A 139 -2.19 2.10 7.86
C THR A 139 -0.80 1.46 7.84
N SER A 140 0.15 2.13 7.20
CA SER A 140 1.55 1.70 7.16
C SER A 140 2.51 2.84 7.47
N ALA A 141 3.77 2.49 7.75
CA ALA A 141 4.84 3.48 7.77
C ALA A 141 4.93 4.18 6.41
N ASN A 142 5.26 5.48 6.44
CA ASN A 142 5.49 6.24 5.23
C ASN A 142 6.89 5.96 4.67
N PRO A 143 7.01 5.46 3.42
CA PRO A 143 8.33 5.20 2.83
C PRO A 143 8.98 6.46 2.23
N TYR A 144 8.28 7.60 2.18
CA TYR A 144 8.74 8.79 1.48
C TYR A 144 9.31 9.87 2.39
N THR A 145 8.72 10.07 3.58
CA THR A 145 9.14 11.12 4.51
C THR A 145 8.98 10.69 5.97
N ASN A 146 9.87 11.21 6.81
CA ASN A 146 9.81 11.11 8.26
C ASN A 146 8.80 12.09 8.90
N ALA A 147 8.46 13.20 8.23
CA ALA A 147 7.52 14.20 8.73
C ALA A 147 6.10 13.63 8.89
N VAL A 148 5.66 12.81 7.95
CA VAL A 148 4.38 12.09 8.01
C VAL A 148 4.66 10.65 8.39
N LYS A 149 4.51 10.30 9.68
CA LYS A 149 4.91 8.98 10.21
C LYS A 149 4.12 7.81 9.63
N ARG A 150 2.83 8.00 9.35
CA ARG A 150 1.93 6.96 8.85
C ARG A 150 1.12 7.45 7.65
N ILE A 151 0.84 6.54 6.74
CA ILE A 151 -0.03 6.71 5.58
C ILE A 151 -1.21 5.76 5.68
N GLU A 152 -2.35 6.16 5.15
CA GLU A 152 -3.52 5.30 5.01
C GLU A 152 -3.49 4.61 3.64
N GLN A 153 -3.98 3.38 3.61
CA GLN A 153 -4.14 2.58 2.40
C GLN A 153 -5.62 2.34 2.14
N TRP A 154 -6.07 2.67 0.93
CA TRP A 154 -7.46 2.51 0.52
C TRP A 154 -7.50 1.79 -0.82
N GLN A 155 -8.39 0.82 -1.00
CA GLN A 155 -8.53 0.09 -2.25
C GLN A 155 -9.92 0.25 -2.82
N ASP A 156 -10.01 0.49 -4.13
CA ASP A 156 -11.29 0.57 -4.83
C ASP A 156 -11.78 -0.78 -5.36
N ASP A 157 -13.03 -0.80 -5.81
CA ASP A 157 -13.71 -1.93 -6.46
C ASP A 157 -13.05 -2.45 -7.74
N LYS A 158 -12.14 -1.69 -8.36
CA LYS A 158 -11.36 -2.13 -9.52
C LYS A 158 -10.03 -2.75 -9.12
N GLY A 159 -9.59 -2.55 -7.87
CA GLY A 159 -8.32 -3.02 -7.34
C GLY A 159 -7.18 -2.02 -7.54
N PHE A 160 -7.46 -0.72 -7.62
CA PHE A 160 -6.47 0.32 -7.41
C PHE A 160 -6.28 0.56 -5.92
N LEU A 161 -5.03 0.59 -5.48
CA LEU A 161 -4.62 1.02 -4.15
C LEU A 161 -4.25 2.50 -4.19
N TYR A 162 -4.76 3.23 -3.23
CA TYR A 162 -4.55 4.65 -2.99
C TYR A 162 -3.82 4.81 -1.66
N ILE A 163 -2.74 5.60 -1.68
CA ILE A 163 -1.98 5.98 -0.50
C ILE A 163 -2.37 7.41 -0.14
N VAL A 164 -2.88 7.59 1.07
CA VAL A 164 -3.47 8.86 1.52
C VAL A 164 -2.67 9.39 2.70
N ASN A 165 -2.40 10.71 2.69
CA ASN A 165 -1.88 11.41 3.86
C ASN A 165 -3.05 11.67 4.84
N PRO A 166 -3.05 11.05 6.03
CA PRO A 166 -4.16 11.20 6.98
C PRO A 166 -4.30 12.62 7.54
N THR A 167 -3.26 13.45 7.44
CA THR A 167 -3.21 14.81 8.01
C THR A 167 -4.08 15.79 7.23
N ASN A 168 -4.07 15.67 5.90
CA ASN A 168 -4.73 16.61 4.98
C ASN A 168 -5.62 15.91 3.93
N ASN A 169 -5.79 14.60 4.03
CA ASN A 169 -6.62 13.77 3.14
C ASN A 169 -6.16 13.75 1.67
N THR A 170 -4.93 14.20 1.37
CA THR A 170 -4.44 14.20 -0.01
C THR A 170 -4.01 12.80 -0.44
N ILE A 171 -4.29 12.46 -1.70
CA ILE A 171 -3.78 11.23 -2.29
C ILE A 171 -2.36 11.50 -2.77
N VAL A 172 -1.43 10.75 -2.19
CA VAL A 172 0.00 10.85 -2.50
C VAL A 172 0.34 9.94 -3.67
N GLN A 173 -0.33 8.79 -3.76
CA GLN A 173 -0.08 7.80 -4.79
C GLN A 173 -1.34 7.00 -5.08
N PHE A 174 -1.50 6.58 -6.33
CA PHE A 174 -2.33 5.42 -6.64
C PHE A 174 -1.73 4.54 -7.73
N GLY A 175 -2.15 3.27 -7.76
CA GLY A 175 -1.76 2.29 -8.76
C GLY A 175 -2.37 0.92 -8.45
N PRO A 176 -2.05 -0.15 -9.21
CA PRO A 176 -2.63 -1.47 -8.98
C PRO A 176 -2.26 -1.99 -7.59
N GLY A 177 -3.25 -2.39 -6.79
CA GLY A 177 -3.06 -2.94 -5.46
C GLY A 177 -2.69 -4.43 -5.43
N PRO A 178 -2.41 -4.99 -4.25
CA PRO A 178 -2.30 -6.43 -4.05
C PRO A 178 -3.54 -7.17 -4.58
N GLY A 179 -3.33 -8.24 -5.35
CA GLY A 179 -4.43 -9.03 -5.92
C GLY A 179 -5.24 -8.32 -7.01
N SER A 180 -4.81 -7.13 -7.46
CA SER A 180 -5.45 -6.39 -8.54
C SER A 180 -5.54 -7.20 -9.83
N LYS A 181 -6.69 -7.15 -10.48
CA LYS A 181 -6.96 -7.77 -11.79
C LYS A 181 -7.10 -6.74 -12.90
N ILE A 182 -6.66 -5.51 -12.65
CA ILE A 182 -6.72 -4.44 -13.65
C ILE A 182 -5.82 -4.83 -14.81
N SER A 183 -6.42 -4.94 -15.99
CA SER A 183 -5.70 -5.14 -17.23
C SER A 183 -5.57 -3.79 -17.92
N PHE A 184 -4.33 -3.43 -18.25
CA PHE A 184 -4.03 -2.29 -19.10
C PHE A 184 -3.57 -2.78 -20.46
N GLU A 185 -3.77 -1.98 -21.49
CA GLU A 185 -3.05 -2.21 -22.74
C GLU A 185 -1.54 -2.08 -22.47
N ARG A 186 -0.73 -2.98 -23.05
CA ARG A 186 0.73 -3.00 -22.87
C ARG A 186 1.47 -3.18 -24.19
N ASN A 187 0.74 -3.47 -25.27
CA ASN A 187 1.29 -3.66 -26.59
C ASN A 187 1.70 -2.31 -27.17
N GLY A 188 3.02 -2.11 -27.31
CA GLY A 188 3.59 -0.90 -27.91
C GLY A 188 3.17 -0.67 -29.36
N SER A 189 2.69 -1.68 -30.10
CA SER A 189 2.19 -1.48 -31.47
C SER A 189 0.87 -0.71 -31.53
N LYS A 190 0.17 -0.57 -30.40
CA LYS A 190 -1.02 0.26 -30.25
C LYS A 190 -0.71 1.62 -29.61
N SER A 191 0.57 1.97 -29.49
CA SER A 191 0.94 3.22 -28.84
C SER A 191 0.40 4.42 -29.61
N LEU A 192 -0.28 5.29 -28.89
CA LEU A 192 -0.54 6.65 -29.36
C LEU A 192 0.80 7.39 -29.57
N PRO A 193 0.80 8.42 -30.43
CA PRO A 193 1.95 9.31 -30.58
C PRO A 193 2.36 9.91 -29.23
N GLN A 194 3.67 10.10 -29.03
CA GLN A 194 4.21 10.71 -27.79
C GLN A 194 3.58 12.07 -27.48
N SER A 195 3.27 12.89 -28.50
CA SER A 195 2.60 14.18 -28.32
C SER A 195 1.19 14.04 -27.72
N GLU A 196 0.45 13.01 -28.11
CA GLU A 196 -0.89 12.73 -27.58
C GLU A 196 -0.81 12.21 -26.14
N LEU A 197 0.08 11.25 -25.87
CA LEU A 197 0.33 10.78 -24.51
C LEU A 197 0.76 11.93 -23.58
N LYS A 198 1.54 12.89 -24.10
CA LYS A 198 1.93 14.08 -23.36
C LYS A 198 0.75 15.01 -23.09
N ALA A 199 -0.09 15.25 -24.07
CA ALA A 199 -1.30 16.05 -23.89
C ALA A 199 -2.23 15.41 -22.84
N MET A 200 -2.45 14.10 -22.89
CA MET A 200 -3.26 13.37 -21.92
C MET A 200 -2.67 13.43 -20.50
N ALA A 201 -1.36 13.24 -20.36
CA ALA A 201 -0.67 13.37 -19.07
C ALA A 201 -0.80 14.80 -18.53
N GLU A 202 -0.58 15.82 -19.36
CA GLU A 202 -0.72 17.21 -18.95
C GLU A 202 -2.15 17.57 -18.55
N GLU A 203 -3.16 17.08 -19.28
CA GLU A 203 -4.57 17.27 -18.93
C GLU A 203 -4.86 16.66 -17.54
N TYR A 204 -4.49 15.41 -17.33
CA TYR A 204 -4.70 14.73 -16.05
C TYR A 204 -3.99 15.45 -14.90
N LEU A 205 -2.70 15.77 -15.07
CA LEU A 205 -1.93 16.47 -14.05
C LEU A 205 -2.50 17.86 -13.75
N SER A 206 -3.01 18.58 -14.76
CA SER A 206 -3.63 19.90 -14.53
C SER A 206 -4.88 19.85 -13.65
N LYS A 207 -5.59 18.71 -13.61
CA LYS A 207 -6.78 18.50 -12.77
C LYS A 207 -6.42 18.10 -11.34
N HIS A 208 -5.30 17.40 -11.14
CA HIS A 208 -5.03 16.68 -9.89
C HIS A 208 -3.76 17.12 -9.15
N VAL A 209 -2.88 17.88 -9.79
CA VAL A 209 -1.63 18.36 -9.21
C VAL A 209 -1.74 19.85 -8.98
N ALA A 210 -1.74 20.26 -7.71
CA ALA A 210 -2.16 21.60 -7.31
C ALA A 210 -1.52 22.72 -8.14
N ASP A 211 -0.25 22.99 -8.05
CA ASP A 211 0.44 24.07 -8.74
C ASP A 211 1.04 23.63 -10.09
N PHE A 212 0.39 22.73 -10.85
CA PHE A 212 0.99 22.05 -12.01
C PHE A 212 1.69 22.99 -13.01
N GLY A 213 1.15 24.20 -13.21
CA GLY A 213 1.75 25.21 -14.08
C GLY A 213 3.20 25.57 -13.74
N SER A 214 3.59 25.50 -12.46
CA SER A 214 4.95 25.80 -11.98
C SER A 214 5.97 24.68 -12.30
N VAL A 215 5.52 23.43 -12.33
CA VAL A 215 6.37 22.25 -12.54
C VAL A 215 6.37 21.75 -13.98
N LYS A 216 5.33 22.08 -14.76
CA LYS A 216 5.09 21.62 -16.14
C LYS A 216 6.32 21.68 -17.05
N ALA A 217 7.06 22.79 -17.04
CA ALA A 217 8.19 23.01 -17.94
C ALA A 217 9.36 22.04 -17.74
N ASN A 218 9.46 21.41 -16.56
CA ASN A 218 10.57 20.56 -16.16
C ASN A 218 10.21 19.06 -16.13
N PHE A 219 9.07 18.67 -16.70
CA PHE A 219 8.71 17.26 -16.82
C PHE A 219 9.58 16.56 -17.85
N SER A 220 10.09 15.40 -17.47
CA SER A 220 10.71 14.44 -18.37
C SER A 220 9.68 13.41 -18.84
N PHE A 221 9.76 13.03 -20.12
CA PHE A 221 9.02 11.90 -20.68
C PHE A 221 9.96 10.72 -20.86
N ARG A 222 9.55 9.55 -20.39
CA ARG A 222 10.33 8.31 -20.52
C ARG A 222 9.42 7.16 -20.92
N GLN A 223 9.77 6.48 -22.01
CA GLN A 223 9.21 5.16 -22.30
C GLN A 223 9.85 4.13 -21.37
N MET A 224 9.01 3.37 -20.68
CA MET A 224 9.41 2.24 -19.84
C MET A 224 9.03 0.94 -20.55
N SER A 225 10.04 0.22 -21.03
CA SER A 225 9.87 -1.05 -21.74
C SER A 225 10.42 -2.20 -20.91
N LYS A 226 9.58 -3.21 -20.68
CA LYS A 226 9.97 -4.56 -20.26
C LYS A 226 9.65 -5.51 -21.41
N PRO A 227 10.30 -6.69 -21.50
CA PRO A 227 9.92 -7.69 -22.51
C PRO A 227 8.41 -7.93 -22.52
N GLY A 228 7.77 -7.67 -23.66
CA GLY A 228 6.31 -7.84 -23.84
C GLY A 228 5.42 -6.76 -23.22
N SER A 229 5.97 -5.66 -22.67
CA SER A 229 5.16 -4.61 -22.03
C SER A 229 5.78 -3.23 -22.17
N VAL A 230 4.99 -2.26 -22.64
CA VAL A 230 5.36 -0.85 -22.71
C VAL A 230 4.44 0.00 -21.82
N SER A 231 5.01 1.05 -21.25
CA SER A 231 4.32 2.10 -20.50
C SER A 231 5.11 3.40 -20.61
N TYR A 232 4.50 4.53 -20.28
CA TYR A 232 5.08 5.85 -20.49
C TYR A 232 5.00 6.68 -19.21
N ALA A 233 6.14 7.09 -18.68
CA ALA A 233 6.22 7.90 -17.48
C ALA A 233 6.44 9.37 -17.84
N PHE A 234 5.63 10.24 -17.25
CA PHE A 234 5.84 11.68 -17.20
C PHE A 234 6.22 12.04 -15.76
N ARG A 235 7.45 12.49 -15.56
CA ARG A 235 7.99 12.73 -14.21
C ARG A 235 8.65 14.11 -14.10
N TRP A 236 8.26 14.83 -13.06
CA TRP A 236 9.00 15.96 -12.50
C TRP A 236 9.59 15.56 -11.17
N GLU A 237 10.78 16.04 -10.86
CA GLU A 237 11.46 15.80 -9.60
C GLU A 237 12.16 17.09 -9.16
N ASP A 238 12.10 17.40 -7.88
CA ASP A 238 12.81 18.53 -7.31
C ASP A 238 14.33 18.34 -7.51
N LYS A 239 15.08 19.44 -7.55
CA LYS A 239 16.55 19.35 -7.61
C LYS A 239 17.16 19.11 -6.25
N SER A 240 16.42 19.40 -5.19
CA SER A 240 16.87 19.37 -3.81
C SER A 240 16.07 18.36 -2.99
N LYS A 241 16.79 17.55 -2.22
CA LYS A 241 16.20 16.64 -1.24
C LYS A 241 16.12 17.36 0.10
N PRO A 242 14.95 17.43 0.76
CA PRO A 242 14.84 17.98 2.11
C PRO A 242 15.78 17.27 3.10
N GLN A 243 16.30 18.02 4.06
CA GLN A 243 17.23 17.49 5.05
C GLN A 243 16.56 16.41 5.90
N GLY A 244 17.25 15.28 6.10
CA GLY A 244 16.76 14.16 6.90
C GLY A 244 15.78 13.24 6.18
N GLU A 245 15.56 13.45 4.88
CA GLU A 245 14.65 12.64 4.07
C GLU A 245 15.39 11.75 3.08
N ASP A 246 14.79 10.62 2.74
CA ASP A 246 15.39 9.62 1.84
C ASP A 246 15.01 9.86 0.38
N VAL A 247 13.89 10.52 0.12
CA VAL A 247 13.32 10.70 -1.22
C VAL A 247 13.23 12.17 -1.59
N THR A 248 13.66 12.51 -2.81
CA THR A 248 13.44 13.84 -3.39
C THR A 248 11.97 14.01 -3.77
N PRO A 249 11.31 15.15 -3.49
CA PRO A 249 9.92 15.38 -3.90
C PRO A 249 9.74 15.20 -5.41
N PHE A 250 8.69 14.49 -5.83
CA PHE A 250 8.43 14.25 -7.24
C PHE A 250 6.94 14.13 -7.55
N VAL A 251 6.61 14.36 -8.82
CA VAL A 251 5.32 14.07 -9.43
C VAL A 251 5.55 13.09 -10.57
N GLN A 252 4.77 12.02 -10.64
CA GLN A 252 4.85 11.07 -11.73
C GLN A 252 3.48 10.54 -12.10
N ILE A 253 3.17 10.54 -13.38
CA ILE A 253 2.07 9.75 -13.95
C ILE A 253 2.63 8.72 -14.92
N VAL A 254 2.08 7.51 -14.88
CA VAL A 254 2.40 6.43 -15.80
C VAL A 254 1.17 6.13 -16.64
N LEU A 255 1.32 6.17 -17.96
CA LEU A 255 0.28 5.87 -18.93
C LEU A 255 0.54 4.54 -19.63
N SER A 256 -0.54 3.86 -20.01
CA SER A 256 -0.52 2.75 -20.95
C SER A 256 -0.25 3.27 -22.37
N PRO A 257 0.06 2.40 -23.35
CA PRO A 257 0.25 2.83 -24.74
C PRO A 257 -0.98 3.52 -25.34
N VAL A 258 -2.18 3.27 -24.82
CA VAL A 258 -3.42 3.90 -25.29
C VAL A 258 -3.89 5.04 -24.38
N GLY A 259 -3.02 5.49 -23.45
CA GLY A 259 -3.28 6.65 -22.61
C GLY A 259 -4.06 6.38 -21.32
N GLU A 260 -4.28 5.12 -20.94
CA GLU A 260 -4.92 4.80 -19.65
C GLU A 260 -3.98 5.15 -18.50
N VAL A 261 -4.49 5.80 -17.45
CA VAL A 261 -3.69 6.11 -16.27
C VAL A 261 -3.45 4.84 -15.45
N MET A 262 -2.19 4.43 -15.38
CA MET A 262 -1.77 3.21 -14.71
C MET A 262 -1.39 3.45 -13.26
N SER A 263 -0.71 4.56 -13.01
CA SER A 263 -0.34 4.99 -11.66
C SER A 263 -0.03 6.47 -11.65
N PHE A 264 -0.13 7.05 -10.46
CA PHE A 264 0.18 8.45 -10.18
C PHE A 264 0.88 8.55 -8.84
N ASN A 265 1.74 9.55 -8.71
CA ASN A 265 2.37 9.95 -7.47
C ASN A 265 2.50 11.48 -7.44
N ASP A 266 2.11 12.12 -6.35
CA ASP A 266 2.50 13.49 -5.98
C ASP A 266 3.00 13.49 -4.53
N VAL A 267 4.28 13.18 -4.39
CA VAL A 267 4.96 13.07 -3.10
C VAL A 267 5.28 14.46 -2.52
N ARG A 268 5.16 15.53 -3.30
CA ARG A 268 5.42 16.91 -2.84
C ARG A 268 4.43 17.33 -1.75
N SER A 269 3.19 16.84 -1.85
CA SER A 269 2.13 17.07 -0.86
C SER A 269 2.48 16.58 0.55
N LEU A 270 3.47 15.69 0.69
CA LEU A 270 3.97 15.23 1.97
C LEU A 270 4.98 16.19 2.62
N TYR A 271 5.54 17.12 1.85
CA TYR A 271 6.53 18.11 2.31
C TYR A 271 5.96 19.51 2.48
N SER A 272 4.70 19.70 2.10
CA SER A 272 4.00 20.98 2.18
C SER A 272 3.26 21.03 3.52
N ASN A 273 3.71 21.90 4.43
CA ASN A 273 3.03 22.18 5.70
C ASN A 273 1.75 22.98 5.51
#